data_AF-A0A2H0UXF8-F1
#
_entry.id   AF-A0A2H0UXF8-F1
#
_cell.length_a   1.000
_cell.length_b   1.000
_cell.length_c   1.000
_cell.angle_alpha   90.00
_cell.angle_beta   90.00
_cell.angle_gamma   90.00
#
_symmetry.space_group_name_H-M   'P 1'
#
loop_
_entity.id
_entity.type
_entity.pdbx_description
1 polymer ?
#
loop_
_entity_poly.entity_id
_entity_poly.type
_entity_poly.pdbx_seq_one_letter_code
_entity_poly.pdbx_strand_id
1 'polypeptide(L)'
;MQSLTKLNNLRIEKDPRKIIVEWWAKIGFLKNQISKLEQLKDFPVFAVAAFLLKCQIIEFELKQIISSLDLHLYFQTESKHFKKRVRTPKDLDDLTLGKLVNAFNQFIRPSDPIVSIKLKDDKKDSQKDILNELKDILDEVVVKRNEFTHRLFSPGKDIQILIKEAESGINDTNKALELFKELEKEIKTYET
;
A
#
# COMPACT_ATOMS: atom_id res chain seq x y z
N MET A 1 38.19 -30.67 -11.82
CA MET A 1 37.56 -30.75 -10.49
C MET A 1 37.38 -29.35 -9.87
N GLN A 2 36.71 -28.44 -10.60
CA GLN A 2 36.41 -27.06 -10.15
C GLN A 2 35.04 -26.66 -10.71
N SER A 3 33.93 -27.22 -10.22
CA SER A 3 32.61 -26.74 -10.67
C SER A 3 31.45 -26.94 -9.70
N LEU A 4 31.67 -27.29 -8.43
CA LEU A 4 30.56 -27.50 -7.49
C LEU A 4 30.60 -26.62 -6.24
N THR A 5 31.67 -25.84 -6.03
CA THR A 5 31.82 -24.97 -4.85
C THR A 5 31.40 -23.51 -5.07
N LYS A 6 30.94 -23.14 -6.28
CA LYS A 6 30.57 -21.74 -6.62
C LYS A 6 29.07 -21.45 -6.72
N LEU A 7 28.19 -22.39 -6.39
CA LEU A 7 26.73 -22.22 -6.50
C LEU A 7 25.99 -22.06 -5.16
N ASN A 8 26.70 -22.04 -4.02
CA ASN A 8 26.06 -21.94 -2.69
C ASN A 8 26.26 -20.59 -1.98
N ASN A 9 26.77 -19.56 -2.66
CA ASN A 9 26.83 -18.23 -2.09
C ASN A 9 25.79 -17.30 -2.74
N LEU A 10 24.96 -16.70 -1.87
CA LEU A 10 24.03 -15.57 -2.10
C LEU A 10 22.53 -15.90 -2.24
N ARG A 11 22.02 -16.83 -1.44
CA ARG A 11 20.78 -16.54 -0.70
C ARG A 11 21.12 -16.39 0.76
N ILE A 12 21.66 -15.22 1.11
CA ILE A 12 21.49 -14.72 2.47
C ILE A 12 19.98 -14.52 2.59
N GLU A 13 19.29 -15.46 3.23
CA GLU A 13 17.94 -15.21 3.76
C GLU A 13 18.08 -14.04 4.73
N LYS A 14 17.94 -12.82 4.19
CA LYS A 14 17.82 -11.63 5.00
C LYS A 14 16.54 -11.82 5.81
N ASP A 15 16.69 -11.79 7.13
CA ASP A 15 15.57 -11.82 8.07
C ASP A 15 14.44 -10.91 7.56
N PRO A 16 13.24 -11.44 7.31
CA PRO A 16 12.08 -10.66 6.84
C PRO A 16 11.84 -9.42 7.70
N ARG A 17 12.11 -9.49 9.01
CA ARG A 17 11.96 -8.37 9.95
C ARG A 17 12.95 -7.24 9.65
N LYS A 18 14.20 -7.57 9.33
CA LYS A 18 15.23 -6.58 8.97
C LYS A 18 14.90 -5.87 7.64
N ILE A 19 14.34 -6.60 6.67
CA ILE A 19 13.86 -6.03 5.42
C ILE A 19 12.72 -5.03 5.68
N ILE A 20 11.77 -5.37 6.55
CA ILE A 20 10.64 -4.50 6.92
C ILE A 20 11.15 -3.19 7.55
N VAL A 21 12.11 -3.26 8.48
CA VAL A 21 12.68 -2.08 9.14
C VAL A 21 13.42 -1.16 8.16
N GLU A 22 14.27 -1.72 7.29
CA GLU A 22 14.97 -0.93 6.24
C GLU A 22 13.98 -0.21 5.32
N TRP A 23 12.83 -0.84 5.07
CA TRP A 23 11.81 -0.32 4.19
C TRP A 23 10.95 0.76 4.86
N TRP A 24 10.64 0.63 6.15
CA TRP A 24 10.03 1.71 6.96
C TRP A 24 10.87 2.98 6.99
N ALA A 25 12.20 2.85 7.15
CA ALA A 25 13.09 3.99 7.14
C ALA A 25 13.06 4.75 5.80
N LYS A 26 13.04 4.01 4.67
CA LYS A 26 12.93 4.60 3.32
C LYS A 26 11.61 5.34 3.12
N ILE A 27 10.50 4.73 3.56
CA ILE A 27 9.17 5.34 3.43
C ILE A 27 9.06 6.61 4.29
N GLY A 28 9.55 6.56 5.53
CA GLY A 28 9.57 7.74 6.41
C GLY A 28 10.34 8.91 5.81
N PHE A 29 11.49 8.62 5.19
CA PHE A 29 12.27 9.63 4.48
C PHE A 29 11.51 10.23 3.28
N LEU A 30 10.89 9.39 2.44
CA LEU A 30 10.10 9.84 1.29
C LEU A 30 8.89 10.69 1.70
N LYS A 31 8.14 10.26 2.72
CA LYS A 31 7.00 11.03 3.28
C LYS A 31 7.41 12.44 3.71
N ASN A 32 8.58 12.57 4.35
CA ASN A 32 9.10 13.87 4.79
C ASN A 32 9.47 14.76 3.59
N GLN A 33 10.14 14.22 2.58
CA GLN A 33 10.47 14.98 1.37
C GLN A 33 9.23 15.47 0.63
N ILE A 34 8.19 14.62 0.53
CA ILE A 34 6.95 14.96 -0.16
C ILE A 34 6.17 16.03 0.61
N SER A 35 6.10 15.92 1.94
CA SER A 35 5.48 16.94 2.79
C SER A 35 6.14 18.33 2.61
N LYS A 36 7.46 18.38 2.45
CA LYS A 36 8.19 19.62 2.14
C LYS A 36 7.87 20.16 0.75
N LEU A 37 7.71 19.29 -0.25
CA LEU A 37 7.30 19.71 -1.60
C LEU A 37 5.90 20.32 -1.62
N GLU A 38 4.96 19.78 -0.83
CA GLU A 38 3.60 20.32 -0.72
C GLU A 38 3.54 21.73 -0.10
N GLN A 39 4.56 22.12 0.67
CA GLN A 39 4.66 23.46 1.24
C GLN A 39 5.06 24.50 0.20
N LEU A 40 5.65 24.07 -0.93
CA LEU A 40 6.05 24.93 -2.05
C LEU A 40 4.87 25.09 -3.03
N LYS A 41 3.77 25.68 -2.55
CA LYS A 41 2.51 25.80 -3.33
C LYS A 41 2.59 26.76 -4.52
N ASP A 42 3.66 27.55 -4.60
CA ASP A 42 3.77 28.65 -5.56
C ASP A 42 4.00 28.17 -7.01
N PHE A 43 4.34 26.89 -7.22
CA PHE A 43 4.61 26.36 -8.56
C PHE A 43 3.73 25.16 -8.91
N PRO A 44 3.01 25.20 -10.05
CA PRO A 44 2.16 24.11 -10.54
C PRO A 44 2.83 22.74 -10.58
N VAL A 45 4.12 22.72 -10.93
CA VAL A 45 4.92 21.49 -11.05
C VAL A 45 5.03 20.75 -9.72
N PHE A 46 4.99 21.45 -8.58
CA PHE A 46 5.12 20.82 -7.27
C PHE A 46 3.84 20.12 -6.85
N ALA A 47 2.65 20.64 -7.18
CA ALA A 47 1.38 19.93 -6.94
C ALA A 47 1.31 18.64 -7.77
N VAL A 48 1.67 18.71 -9.06
CA VAL A 48 1.74 17.55 -9.96
C VAL A 48 2.71 16.50 -9.42
N ALA A 49 3.94 16.91 -9.07
CA ALA A 49 4.95 16.01 -8.52
C ALA A 49 4.50 15.40 -7.18
N ALA A 50 3.95 16.21 -6.27
CA ALA A 50 3.46 15.75 -4.99
C ALA A 50 2.37 14.70 -5.14
N PHE A 51 1.40 14.88 -6.06
CA PHE A 51 0.36 13.89 -6.30
C PHE A 51 0.94 12.56 -6.79
N LEU A 52 1.83 12.59 -7.81
CA LEU A 52 2.46 11.39 -8.34
C LEU A 52 3.31 10.67 -7.29
N LEU A 53 4.07 11.42 -6.50
CA LEU A 53 4.88 10.87 -5.41
C LEU A 53 4.02 10.29 -4.27
N LYS A 54 2.87 10.89 -3.95
CA LYS A 54 1.92 10.29 -3.00
C LYS A 54 1.30 9.01 -3.52
N CYS A 55 0.96 8.94 -4.81
CA CYS A 55 0.51 7.68 -5.41
C CYS A 55 1.56 6.57 -5.22
N GLN A 56 2.85 6.90 -5.34
CA GLN A 56 3.92 5.96 -5.05
C GLN A 56 3.99 5.59 -3.56
N ILE A 57 3.80 6.53 -2.63
CA ILE A 57 3.68 6.19 -1.21
C ILE A 57 2.54 5.19 -1.00
N ILE A 58 1.36 5.41 -1.59
CA ILE A 58 0.23 4.48 -1.48
C ILE A 58 0.62 3.07 -1.98
N GLU A 59 1.33 2.98 -3.10
CA GLU A 59 1.84 1.68 -3.59
C GLU A 59 2.75 1.01 -2.56
N PHE A 60 3.64 1.77 -1.91
CA PHE A 60 4.49 1.24 -0.85
C PHE A 60 3.70 0.79 0.38
N GLU A 61 2.76 1.61 0.87
CA GLU A 61 1.91 1.27 2.02
C GLU A 61 1.09 -0.01 1.77
N LEU A 62 0.48 -0.12 0.58
CA LEU A 62 -0.26 -1.31 0.18
C LEU A 62 0.59 -2.56 0.20
N LYS A 63 1.82 -2.48 -0.33
CA LYS A 63 2.75 -3.60 -0.30
C LYS A 63 3.06 -4.04 1.14
N GLN A 64 3.11 -3.11 2.12
CA GLN A 64 3.34 -3.47 3.52
C GLN A 64 2.12 -4.19 4.08
N ILE A 65 0.94 -3.58 3.92
CA ILE A 65 -0.31 -4.13 4.44
C ILE A 65 -0.56 -5.52 3.87
N ILE A 66 -0.43 -5.72 2.56
CA ILE A 66 -0.60 -7.04 1.94
C ILE A 66 0.37 -8.06 2.54
N SER A 67 1.63 -7.67 2.75
CA SER A 67 2.63 -8.54 3.37
C SER A 67 2.28 -8.88 4.82
N SER A 68 1.81 -7.91 5.61
CA SER A 68 1.40 -8.11 7.01
C SER A 68 0.15 -8.99 7.10
N LEU A 69 -0.83 -8.77 6.23
CA LEU A 69 -2.04 -9.59 6.17
C LEU A 69 -1.72 -11.03 5.76
N ASP A 70 -0.88 -11.24 4.75
CA ASP A 70 -0.45 -12.59 4.36
C ASP A 70 0.31 -13.31 5.49
N LEU A 71 1.16 -12.58 6.24
CA LEU A 71 1.88 -13.11 7.39
C LEU A 71 0.93 -13.51 8.52
N HIS A 72 -0.04 -12.65 8.83
CA HIS A 72 -1.05 -12.92 9.85
C HIS A 72 -1.86 -14.18 9.51
N LEU A 73 -2.36 -14.28 8.26
CA LEU A 73 -3.08 -15.45 7.78
C LEU A 73 -2.23 -16.73 7.84
N TYR A 74 -0.95 -16.62 7.50
CA TYR A 74 -0.02 -17.75 7.56
C TYR A 74 0.12 -18.31 8.98
N PHE A 75 0.16 -17.45 10.00
CA PHE A 75 0.23 -17.88 11.39
C PHE A 75 -1.09 -18.42 11.93
N GLN A 76 -2.23 -17.87 11.50
CA GLN A 76 -3.55 -18.34 11.94
C GLN A 76 -4.01 -19.63 11.26
N THR A 77 -3.44 -19.99 10.10
CA THR A 77 -3.86 -21.18 9.38
C THR A 77 -3.28 -22.46 10.00
N GLU A 78 -4.12 -23.21 10.72
CA GLU A 78 -3.75 -24.49 11.34
C GLU A 78 -3.50 -25.62 10.31
N SER A 79 -4.08 -25.48 9.11
CA SER A 79 -3.91 -26.47 8.03
C SER A 79 -2.47 -26.50 7.52
N LYS A 80 -1.82 -27.67 7.56
CA LYS A 80 -0.50 -27.90 6.94
C LYS A 80 -0.55 -27.96 5.41
N HIS A 81 -1.72 -28.19 4.81
CA HIS A 81 -1.85 -28.44 3.37
C HIS A 81 -2.30 -27.20 2.59
N PHE A 82 -2.95 -26.24 3.26
CA PHE A 82 -3.42 -25.00 2.65
C PHE A 82 -2.81 -23.79 3.34
N LYS A 83 -1.46 -23.69 3.36
CA LYS A 83 -0.80 -22.47 3.80
C LYS A 83 -0.65 -21.51 2.64
N LYS A 84 -1.29 -20.34 2.73
CA LYS A 84 -1.08 -19.26 1.77
C LYS A 84 0.39 -18.84 1.80
N ARG A 85 1.00 -18.62 0.63
CA ARG A 85 2.38 -18.11 0.55
C ARG A 85 2.42 -16.69 1.12
N VAL A 86 3.34 -16.45 2.05
CA VAL A 86 3.65 -15.10 2.52
C VAL A 86 4.40 -14.36 1.41
N ARG A 87 3.80 -13.28 0.89
CA ARG A 87 4.45 -12.39 -0.07
C ARG A 87 5.17 -11.29 0.70
N THR A 88 6.44 -11.07 0.41
CA THR A 88 7.19 -9.93 0.92
C THR A 88 6.92 -8.70 0.05
N PRO A 89 7.20 -7.48 0.54
CA PRO A 89 7.11 -6.27 -0.27
C PRO A 89 7.84 -6.36 -1.61
N LYS A 90 8.99 -7.03 -1.62
CA LYS A 90 9.81 -7.24 -2.81
C LYS A 90 9.13 -8.15 -3.84
N ASP A 91 8.34 -9.13 -3.39
CA ASP A 91 7.56 -9.99 -4.30
C ASP A 91 6.44 -9.19 -5.02
N LEU A 92 6.13 -7.98 -4.55
CA LEU A 92 5.08 -7.11 -5.06
C LEU A 92 5.65 -5.93 -5.85
N ASP A 93 6.96 -5.82 -6.03
CA ASP A 93 7.59 -4.62 -6.60
C ASP A 93 7.20 -4.33 -8.05
N ASP A 94 6.92 -5.37 -8.83
CA ASP A 94 6.52 -5.27 -10.24
C ASP A 94 5.01 -5.01 -10.42
N LEU A 95 4.25 -4.86 -9.31
CA LEU A 95 2.81 -4.59 -9.37
C LEU A 95 2.54 -3.09 -9.40
N THR A 96 1.71 -2.68 -10.35
CA THR A 96 1.15 -1.32 -10.40
C THR A 96 0.15 -1.11 -9.27
N LEU A 97 -0.13 0.14 -8.88
CA LEU A 97 -1.19 0.46 -7.90
C LEU A 97 -2.49 -0.32 -8.12
N GLY A 98 -3.03 -0.34 -9.34
CA GLY A 98 -4.27 -1.07 -9.62
C GLY A 98 -4.15 -2.59 -9.37
N LYS A 99 -2.99 -3.19 -9.65
CA LYS A 99 -2.75 -4.61 -9.32
C LYS A 99 -2.60 -4.84 -7.82
N LEU A 100 -2.00 -3.89 -7.10
CA LEU A 100 -1.89 -3.93 -5.63
C LEU A 100 -3.27 -3.81 -4.97
N VAL A 101 -4.12 -2.88 -5.44
CA VAL A 101 -5.51 -2.74 -4.96
C VAL A 101 -6.29 -4.02 -5.21
N ASN A 102 -6.17 -4.63 -6.39
CA ASN A 102 -6.79 -5.93 -6.67
C ASN A 102 -6.29 -7.04 -5.73
N ALA A 103 -4.99 -7.04 -5.40
CA ALA A 103 -4.42 -8.00 -4.45
C ALA A 103 -4.90 -7.75 -3.02
N PHE A 104 -5.08 -6.49 -2.62
CA PHE A 104 -5.65 -6.10 -1.34
C PHE A 104 -7.14 -6.49 -1.22
N ASN A 105 -7.92 -6.29 -2.29
CA ASN A 105 -9.34 -6.64 -2.33
C ASN A 105 -9.61 -8.14 -2.13
N GLN A 106 -8.59 -9.00 -2.30
CA GLN A 106 -8.70 -10.41 -1.94
C GLN A 106 -8.94 -10.62 -0.45
N PHE A 107 -8.50 -9.73 0.44
CA PHE A 107 -8.65 -9.87 1.88
C PHE A 107 -9.99 -9.34 2.42
N ILE A 108 -10.79 -8.68 1.58
CA ILE A 108 -12.05 -8.02 1.95
C ILE A 108 -13.25 -8.95 1.68
N ARG A 109 -13.01 -10.16 1.16
CA ARG A 109 -14.10 -11.10 0.89
C ARG A 109 -14.69 -11.60 2.22
N PRO A 110 -16.01 -11.77 2.33
CA PRO A 110 -16.67 -12.27 3.54
C PRO A 110 -16.16 -13.62 4.04
N SER A 111 -15.50 -14.39 3.18
CA SER A 111 -14.90 -15.70 3.48
C SER A 111 -13.48 -15.64 4.03
N ASP A 112 -12.83 -14.46 4.08
CA ASP A 112 -11.43 -14.35 4.49
C ASP A 112 -11.25 -14.22 6.01
N PRO A 113 -10.22 -14.86 6.61
CA PRO A 113 -10.10 -14.95 8.06
C PRO A 113 -10.01 -13.60 8.77
N ILE A 114 -9.41 -12.58 8.14
CA ILE A 114 -9.30 -11.21 8.67
C ILE A 114 -10.69 -10.56 8.87
N VAL A 115 -11.65 -10.85 7.98
CA VAL A 115 -13.05 -10.45 8.13
C VAL A 115 -13.74 -11.29 9.21
N SER A 116 -13.40 -12.58 9.31
CA SER A 116 -13.96 -13.45 10.35
C SER A 116 -13.44 -13.18 11.77
N ILE A 117 -12.29 -12.51 11.93
CA ILE A 117 -11.82 -12.01 13.25
C ILE A 117 -12.81 -10.97 13.79
N LYS A 118 -13.39 -10.12 12.92
CA LYS A 118 -14.45 -9.17 13.32
C LYS A 118 -15.78 -9.86 13.67
N LEU A 119 -16.07 -11.03 13.08
CA LEU A 119 -17.32 -11.77 13.32
C LEU A 119 -17.34 -12.56 14.65
N LYS A 120 -16.24 -12.58 15.41
CA LYS A 120 -16.20 -13.20 16.74
C LYS A 120 -16.45 -12.24 17.90
N ASP A 121 -16.41 -10.93 17.66
CA ASP A 121 -16.76 -9.92 18.65
C ASP A 121 -18.15 -9.34 18.32
N ASP A 122 -19.19 -9.94 18.89
CA ASP A 122 -20.60 -9.53 18.84
C ASP A 122 -20.84 -8.19 19.58
N LYS A 123 -20.19 -7.10 19.14
CA LYS A 123 -20.52 -5.74 19.61
C LYS A 123 -20.51 -4.71 18.49
N LYS A 124 -21.74 -4.42 18.02
CA LYS A 124 -22.24 -3.12 17.51
C LYS A 124 -21.73 -2.63 16.15
N ASP A 125 -22.59 -2.76 15.14
CA ASP A 125 -23.23 -1.74 14.26
C ASP A 125 -22.66 -0.31 14.07
N SER A 126 -21.46 0.04 14.51
CA SER A 126 -20.87 1.36 14.25
C SER A 126 -19.36 1.36 14.05
N GLN A 127 -18.71 0.20 13.96
CA GLN A 127 -17.29 0.17 13.62
C GLN A 127 -17.16 0.41 12.12
N LYS A 128 -16.78 1.65 11.77
CA LYS A 128 -16.43 2.08 10.42
C LYS A 128 -15.61 0.97 9.75
N ASP A 129 -16.12 0.41 8.65
CA ASP A 129 -15.42 -0.69 8.00
C ASP A 129 -14.22 -0.14 7.23
N ILE A 130 -13.12 0.08 7.97
CA ILE A 130 -11.88 0.68 7.48
C ILE A 130 -11.37 -0.06 6.24
N LEU A 131 -11.58 -1.37 6.13
CA LEU A 131 -11.17 -2.13 4.95
C LEU A 131 -11.98 -1.76 3.71
N ASN A 132 -13.30 -1.67 3.84
CA ASN A 132 -14.18 -1.26 2.74
C ASN A 132 -13.97 0.22 2.38
N GLU A 133 -13.83 1.10 3.38
CA GLU A 133 -13.54 2.52 3.14
C GLU A 133 -12.17 2.70 2.46
N LEU A 134 -11.15 1.96 2.92
CA LEU A 134 -9.83 1.96 2.31
C LEU A 134 -9.87 1.42 0.88
N LYS A 135 -10.66 0.38 0.61
CA LYS A 135 -10.86 -0.11 -0.75
C LYS A 135 -11.44 0.99 -1.64
N ASP A 136 -12.54 1.61 -1.22
CA ASP A 136 -13.24 2.58 -2.06
C ASP A 136 -12.37 3.79 -2.36
N ILE A 137 -11.63 4.32 -1.37
CA ILE A 137 -10.69 5.43 -1.61
C ILE A 137 -9.52 5.00 -2.52
N LEU A 138 -9.05 3.76 -2.43
CA LEU A 138 -7.97 3.27 -3.28
C LEU A 138 -8.40 3.08 -4.73
N ASP A 139 -9.62 2.60 -4.95
CA ASP A 139 -10.22 2.51 -6.29
C ASP A 139 -10.33 3.92 -6.91
N GLU A 140 -10.76 4.92 -6.15
CA GLU A 140 -10.78 6.32 -6.58
C GLU A 140 -9.38 6.85 -6.92
N VAL A 141 -8.38 6.61 -6.07
CA VAL A 141 -7.00 7.03 -6.31
C VAL A 141 -6.43 6.40 -7.58
N VAL A 142 -6.72 5.12 -7.85
CA VAL A 142 -6.29 4.44 -9.08
C VAL A 142 -6.88 5.13 -10.32
N VAL A 143 -8.18 5.39 -10.31
CA VAL A 143 -8.87 6.07 -11.42
C VAL A 143 -8.26 7.44 -11.64
N LYS A 144 -8.17 8.26 -10.58
CA LYS A 144 -7.61 9.61 -10.65
C LYS A 144 -6.18 9.62 -11.17
N ARG A 145 -5.31 8.74 -10.66
CA ARG A 145 -3.92 8.64 -11.12
C ARG A 145 -3.84 8.30 -12.61
N ASN A 146 -4.63 7.32 -13.07
CA ASN A 146 -4.59 6.88 -14.46
C ASN A 146 -5.07 8.01 -15.39
N GLU A 147 -6.24 8.58 -15.09
CA GLU A 147 -6.78 9.71 -15.85
C GLU A 147 -5.83 10.90 -15.86
N PHE A 148 -5.28 11.25 -14.70
CA PHE A 148 -4.31 12.33 -14.54
C PHE A 148 -3.05 12.08 -15.37
N THR A 149 -2.51 10.86 -15.37
CA THR A 149 -1.31 10.52 -16.15
C THR A 149 -1.59 10.63 -17.65
N HIS A 150 -2.72 10.10 -18.13
CA HIS A 150 -3.12 10.30 -19.53
C HIS A 150 -3.27 11.79 -19.85
N ARG A 151 -3.96 12.51 -18.97
CA ARG A 151 -4.10 13.96 -18.99
C ARG A 151 -2.82 14.72 -18.67
N LEU A 152 -1.68 14.10 -18.37
CA LEU A 152 -0.39 14.78 -18.23
C LEU A 152 0.42 14.75 -19.53
N PHE A 153 0.11 13.83 -20.45
CA PHE A 153 0.86 13.66 -21.70
C PHE A 153 0.10 13.98 -23.00
N SER A 154 -1.23 14.13 -22.98
CA SER A 154 -2.00 14.71 -24.13
C SER A 154 -1.58 16.15 -24.52
N PRO A 155 -1.67 16.54 -25.80
CA PRO A 155 -1.38 17.92 -26.24
C PRO A 155 -2.46 18.94 -25.82
N GLY A 156 -2.08 20.23 -25.73
CA GLY A 156 -3.02 21.36 -25.61
C GLY A 156 -3.63 21.59 -24.22
N LYS A 157 -2.90 21.28 -23.15
CA LYS A 157 -3.46 21.24 -21.79
C LYS A 157 -3.56 22.59 -21.11
N ASP A 158 -4.60 22.72 -20.30
CA ASP A 158 -4.67 23.73 -19.25
C ASP A 158 -3.96 23.23 -17.99
N ILE A 159 -2.86 23.90 -17.64
CA ILE A 159 -2.09 23.62 -16.42
C ILE A 159 -2.93 23.82 -15.15
N GLN A 160 -3.90 24.74 -15.15
CA GLN A 160 -4.74 25.01 -13.99
C GLN A 160 -5.70 23.85 -13.69
N ILE A 161 -6.17 23.17 -14.73
CA ILE A 161 -6.98 21.95 -14.58
C ILE A 161 -6.14 20.85 -13.95
N LEU A 162 -4.90 20.65 -14.43
CA LEU A 162 -3.99 19.66 -13.84
C LEU A 162 -3.67 19.92 -12.38
N ILE A 163 -3.49 21.19 -11.99
CA ILE A 163 -3.26 21.55 -10.58
C ILE A 163 -4.45 21.12 -9.73
N LYS A 164 -5.68 21.48 -10.14
CA LYS A 164 -6.90 21.12 -9.39
C LYS A 164 -7.09 19.61 -9.28
N GLU A 165 -6.80 18.87 -10.34
CA GLU A 165 -6.83 17.41 -10.33
C GLU A 165 -5.79 16.83 -9.38
N ALA A 166 -4.56 17.35 -9.40
CA ALA A 166 -3.48 16.94 -8.51
C ALA A 166 -3.83 17.23 -7.04
N GLU A 167 -4.37 18.40 -6.73
CA GLU A 167 -4.82 18.76 -5.37
C GLU A 167 -5.96 17.86 -4.89
N SER A 168 -6.93 17.54 -5.76
CA SER A 168 -7.99 16.59 -5.45
C SER A 168 -7.41 15.20 -5.16
N GLY A 169 -6.49 14.72 -6.00
CA GLY A 169 -5.81 13.43 -5.79
C GLY A 169 -4.93 13.42 -4.53
N ILE A 170 -4.29 14.53 -4.18
CA ILE A 170 -3.55 14.69 -2.92
C ILE A 170 -4.47 14.51 -1.72
N ASN A 171 -5.68 15.07 -1.75
CA ASN A 171 -6.64 14.91 -0.65
C ASN A 171 -7.04 13.43 -0.45
N ASP A 172 -7.29 12.69 -1.53
CA ASP A 172 -7.71 11.29 -1.41
C ASP A 172 -6.55 10.37 -1.03
N THR A 173 -5.36 10.63 -1.54
CA THR A 173 -4.15 9.92 -1.07
C THR A 173 -3.88 10.21 0.40
N ASN A 174 -4.08 11.43 0.89
CA ASN A 174 -3.98 11.73 2.33
C ASN A 174 -5.01 10.95 3.17
N LYS A 175 -6.27 10.87 2.72
CA LYS A 175 -7.29 10.04 3.40
C LYS A 175 -6.89 8.57 3.44
N ALA A 176 -6.43 8.02 2.32
CA ALA A 176 -5.95 6.64 2.26
C ALA A 176 -4.76 6.40 3.22
N LEU A 177 -3.83 7.35 3.33
CA LEU A 177 -2.71 7.26 4.29
C LEU A 177 -3.16 7.28 5.75
N GLU A 178 -4.21 8.01 6.10
CA GLU A 178 -4.78 7.95 7.46
C GLU A 178 -5.45 6.61 7.71
N LEU A 179 -6.24 6.09 6.76
CA LEU A 179 -6.85 4.76 6.87
C LEU A 179 -5.81 3.64 6.97
N PHE A 180 -4.67 3.76 6.28
CA PHE A 180 -3.55 2.83 6.46
C PHE A 180 -3.02 2.84 7.90
N LYS A 181 -2.81 4.02 8.50
CA LYS A 181 -2.35 4.12 9.89
C LYS A 181 -3.36 3.53 10.87
N GLU A 182 -4.65 3.70 10.62
CA GLU A 182 -5.70 3.11 11.45
C GLU A 182 -5.69 1.58 11.32
N LEU A 183 -5.64 1.05 10.09
CA LEU A 183 -5.58 -0.38 9.84
C LEU A 183 -4.31 -1.03 10.43
N GLU A 184 -3.15 -0.38 10.33
CA GLU A 184 -1.92 -0.87 10.96
C GLU A 184 -2.03 -0.98 12.48
N LYS A 185 -2.74 -0.06 13.13
CA LYS A 185 -2.99 -0.13 14.57
C LYS A 185 -3.87 -1.33 14.91
N GLU A 186 -4.93 -1.55 14.14
CA GLU A 186 -5.79 -2.74 14.30
C GLU A 186 -4.97 -4.03 14.13
N ILE A 187 -4.18 -4.15 13.06
CA ILE A 187 -3.36 -5.35 12.80
C ILE A 187 -2.39 -5.62 13.96
N LYS A 188 -1.70 -4.59 14.47
CA LYS A 188 -0.75 -4.73 15.59
C LYS A 188 -1.42 -5.18 16.89
N THR A 189 -2.67 -4.81 17.14
CA THR A 189 -3.39 -5.30 18.34
C THR A 189 -3.66 -6.80 18.31
N TYR A 190 -3.61 -7.44 17.14
CA TYR A 190 -3.75 -8.89 17.00
C TYR A 190 -2.42 -9.66 17.03
N GLU A 191 -1.27 -8.97 17.12
CA GLU A 191 0.06 -9.57 17.22
C GLU A 191 0.52 -9.80 18.67
N THR A 192 -0.20 -9.24 19.66
CA THR A 192 0.00 -9.45 21.11
C THR A 192 -0.96 -10.47 21.68
#